data_AF-A0AAV5TFA0-F1
#
_entry.id   AF-A0AAV5TFA0-F1
#
_cell.length_a   1.000
_cell.length_b   1.000
_cell.length_c   1.000
_cell.angle_alpha   90.00
_cell.angle_beta   90.00
_cell.angle_gamma   90.00
#
_symmetry.space_group_name_H-M   'P 1'
#
loop_
_entity.id
_entity.type
_entity.pdbx_description
1 polymer ?
#
loop_
_entity_poly.entity_id
_entity_poly.type
_entity_poly.pdbx_seq_one_letter_code
_entity_poly.pdbx_strand_id
1 'polypeptide(L)'
;VAYIFTNCEPLIDSASPTLNRVVDISQLAHEQPKKLDEYWEGVLTIRSRTILLSFGSVVKSYLLPNSIKMSIVKCISRFLDITFVWKYEQIDDE
;
A
#
# COMPACT_ATOMS: atom_id res chain seq x y z
N VAL A 1 -30.38 -17.15 15.20
CA VAL A 1 -30.39 -16.48 13.87
C VAL A 1 -28.94 -16.14 13.52
N ALA A 2 -28.50 -16.40 12.30
CA ALA A 2 -27.11 -16.15 11.87
C ALA A 2 -27.03 -14.87 11.03
N TYR A 3 -26.06 -14.00 11.36
CA TYR A 3 -25.67 -12.82 10.60
C TYR A 3 -24.29 -13.05 9.98
N ILE A 4 -24.03 -12.39 8.86
CA ILE A 4 -22.73 -12.41 8.18
C ILE A 4 -22.22 -10.97 8.17
N PHE A 5 -21.02 -10.76 8.68
CA PHE A 5 -20.36 -9.46 8.66
C PHE A 5 -19.22 -9.50 7.65
N THR A 6 -19.23 -8.58 6.71
CA THR A 6 -18.31 -8.50 5.58
C THR A 6 -17.46 -7.26 5.70
N ASN A 7 -16.13 -7.39 5.54
CA ASN A 7 -15.22 -6.25 5.55
C ASN A 7 -15.25 -5.53 4.19
N CYS A 8 -16.33 -4.80 3.94
CA CYS A 8 -16.60 -4.11 2.68
C CYS A 8 -17.05 -2.67 2.95
N GLU A 9 -16.68 -1.74 2.06
CA GLU A 9 -17.13 -0.35 2.02
C GLU A 9 -18.19 -0.19 0.93
N PRO A 10 -19.50 -0.15 1.27
CA PRO A 10 -20.58 -0.19 0.29
C PRO A 10 -20.57 0.97 -0.71
N LEU A 11 -19.93 2.10 -0.36
CA LEU A 11 -19.83 3.26 -1.24
C LEU A 11 -18.71 3.14 -2.28
N ILE A 12 -17.72 2.28 -2.03
CA ILE A 12 -16.57 2.05 -2.92
C ILE A 12 -16.76 0.76 -3.71
N ASP A 13 -17.37 -0.26 -3.09
CA ASP A 13 -17.54 -1.56 -3.72
C ASP A 13 -18.66 -1.57 -4.77
N SER A 14 -18.54 -2.50 -5.70
CA SER A 14 -19.53 -2.74 -6.74
C SER A 14 -20.83 -3.27 -6.14
N ALA A 15 -21.96 -2.73 -6.62
CA ALA A 15 -23.27 -3.21 -6.20
C ALA A 15 -23.46 -4.67 -6.60
N SER A 16 -23.71 -5.53 -5.61
CA SER A 16 -24.01 -6.95 -5.82
C SER A 16 -25.27 -7.34 -5.02
N PRO A 17 -26.05 -8.34 -5.48
CA PRO A 17 -27.19 -8.84 -4.72
C PRO A 17 -26.76 -9.37 -3.36
N THR A 18 -27.34 -8.85 -2.28
CA THR A 18 -27.06 -9.25 -0.90
C THR A 18 -28.33 -9.65 -0.16
N LEU A 19 -28.18 -10.30 1.00
CA LEU A 19 -29.29 -10.69 1.87
C LEU A 19 -29.39 -9.70 3.04
N ASN A 20 -30.60 -9.48 3.58
CA ASN A 20 -30.82 -8.60 4.75
C ASN A 20 -30.02 -8.99 6.01
N ARG A 21 -29.40 -10.18 6.03
CA ARG A 21 -28.58 -10.68 7.15
C ARG A 21 -27.09 -10.49 6.93
N VAL A 22 -26.68 -9.99 5.76
CA VAL A 22 -25.31 -9.59 5.46
C VAL A 22 -25.20 -8.11 5.81
N VAL A 23 -24.24 -7.78 6.67
CA VAL A 23 -23.98 -6.41 7.11
C VAL A 23 -22.53 -6.10 6.75
N ASP A 24 -22.36 -5.18 5.81
CA ASP A 24 -21.04 -4.66 5.46
C ASP A 24 -20.55 -3.72 6.57
N ILE A 25 -19.38 -4.03 7.12
CA ILE A 25 -18.70 -3.22 8.12
C ILE A 25 -17.30 -2.93 7.62
N SER A 26 -17.00 -1.65 7.42
CA SER A 26 -15.68 -1.19 7.03
C SER A 26 -14.80 -0.81 8.22
N GLN A 27 -13.49 -0.75 7.98
CA GLN A 27 -12.51 -0.11 8.87
C GLN A 27 -12.43 -0.68 10.31
N LEU A 28 -12.76 -1.96 10.50
CA LEU A 28 -12.75 -2.62 11.82
C LEU A 28 -11.40 -2.64 12.56
N ALA A 29 -10.29 -2.25 11.91
CA ALA A 29 -8.93 -2.38 12.44
C ALA A 29 -8.10 -1.09 12.32
N HIS A 30 -8.68 0.09 12.52
CA HIS A 30 -7.93 1.35 12.51
C HIS A 30 -7.66 1.89 13.91
N GLU A 31 -6.39 1.85 14.33
CA GLU A 31 -5.90 2.74 15.39
C GLU A 31 -5.77 4.17 14.83
N GLN A 32 -5.83 5.17 15.72
CA GLN A 32 -5.53 6.55 15.34
C GLN A 32 -4.10 6.63 14.79
N PRO A 33 -3.89 7.26 13.62
CA PRO A 33 -2.56 7.39 13.05
C PRO A 33 -1.64 8.15 14.02
N LYS A 34 -0.46 7.58 14.28
CA LYS A 34 0.57 8.23 15.09
C LYS A 34 1.30 9.27 14.24
N LYS A 35 1.86 10.28 14.90
CA LYS A 35 2.78 11.21 14.23
C LYS A 35 3.99 10.43 13.71
N LEU A 36 4.49 10.84 12.54
CA LEU A 36 5.74 10.32 11.99
C LEU A 36 6.91 10.80 12.84
N ASP A 37 7.99 10.03 12.83
CA ASP A 37 9.26 10.48 13.39
C ASP A 37 9.94 11.50 12.46
N GLU A 38 10.98 12.16 12.97
CA GLU A 38 11.71 13.20 12.23
C GLU A 38 12.35 12.67 10.93
N TYR A 39 12.74 11.39 10.90
CA TYR A 39 13.32 10.77 9.72
C TYR A 39 12.29 10.68 8.59
N TRP A 40 11.13 10.07 8.86
CA TRP A 40 10.08 9.92 7.85
C TRP A 40 9.44 11.25 7.49
N GLU A 41 9.28 12.17 8.44
CA GLU A 41 8.85 13.54 8.12
C GLU A 41 9.84 14.21 7.17
N GLY A 42 11.15 14.10 7.43
CA GLY A 42 12.19 14.59 6.53
C GLY A 42 12.13 13.96 5.13
N VAL A 43 12.01 12.63 5.03
CA VAL A 43 11.93 11.91 3.73
C VAL A 43 10.68 12.30 2.94
N LEU A 44 9.52 12.37 3.59
CA LEU A 44 8.24 12.63 2.92
C LEU A 44 8.04 14.09 2.54
N THR A 45 8.81 15.01 3.14
CA THR A 45 8.75 16.45 2.85
C THR A 45 9.77 16.93 1.82
N ILE A 46 10.69 16.06 1.35
CA ILE A 46 11.68 16.41 0.30
C ILE A 46 11.00 16.98 -0.95
N ARG A 47 9.84 16.44 -1.32
CA ARG A 47 9.07 16.86 -2.49
C ARG A 47 7.58 16.90 -2.18
N SER A 48 6.82 17.59 -3.02
CA SER A 48 5.36 17.73 -2.85
C SER A 48 4.58 16.44 -3.11
N ARG A 49 5.16 15.47 -3.82
CA ARG A 49 4.53 14.20 -4.18
C ARG A 49 5.42 13.04 -3.80
N THR A 50 4.79 12.04 -3.16
CA THR A 50 5.45 10.81 -2.75
C THR A 50 4.64 9.59 -3.17
N ILE A 51 5.32 8.55 -3.64
CA ILE A 51 4.75 7.25 -3.97
C ILE A 51 5.39 6.18 -3.08
N LEU A 52 4.56 5.41 -2.39
CA LEU A 52 4.95 4.18 -1.70
C LEU A 52 4.75 2.98 -2.63
N LEU A 53 5.83 2.26 -2.93
CA LEU A 53 5.79 1.01 -3.67
C LEU A 53 5.96 -0.16 -2.69
N SER A 54 4.91 -0.97 -2.54
CA SER A 54 4.88 -2.14 -1.67
C SER A 54 3.96 -3.21 -2.25
N PHE A 55 4.41 -4.47 -2.25
CA PHE A 55 3.66 -5.63 -2.75
C PHE A 55 3.06 -6.48 -1.61
N GLY A 56 3.02 -5.93 -0.40
CA GLY A 56 2.54 -6.64 0.79
C GLY A 56 3.62 -7.51 1.44
N SER A 57 3.20 -8.55 2.15
CA SER A 57 4.09 -9.47 2.87
C SER A 57 4.43 -10.74 2.09
N VAL A 58 3.58 -11.11 1.13
CA VAL A 58 3.68 -12.37 0.38
C VAL A 58 4.63 -12.21 -0.82
N VAL A 59 4.45 -11.17 -1.61
CA VAL A 59 5.31 -10.86 -2.76
C VAL A 59 6.40 -9.92 -2.27
N LYS A 60 7.62 -10.45 -2.10
CA LYS A 60 8.77 -9.68 -1.62
C LYS A 60 9.52 -9.08 -2.81
N SER A 61 9.94 -7.82 -2.69
CA SER A 61 10.55 -7.06 -3.79
C SER A 61 11.86 -7.68 -4.26
N TYR A 62 12.67 -8.24 -3.34
CA TYR A 62 13.95 -8.87 -3.68
C TYR A 62 13.78 -10.16 -4.51
N LEU A 63 12.62 -10.82 -4.44
CA LEU A 63 12.33 -12.01 -5.23
C LEU A 63 11.88 -11.70 -6.65
N LEU A 64 11.67 -10.42 -6.99
CA LEU A 64 11.31 -10.04 -8.35
C LEU A 64 12.46 -10.36 -9.32
N PRO A 65 12.17 -10.81 -10.56
CA PRO A 65 13.22 -10.96 -11.56
C PRO A 65 13.96 -9.64 -11.79
N ASN A 66 15.27 -9.69 -11.99
CA ASN A 66 16.10 -8.49 -12.15
C ASN A 66 15.64 -7.60 -13.32
N SER A 67 15.10 -8.17 -14.40
CA SER A 67 14.49 -7.40 -15.50
C SER A 67 13.34 -6.50 -15.05
N ILE A 68 12.52 -6.96 -14.10
CA ILE A 68 11.41 -6.21 -13.51
C ILE A 68 11.94 -5.15 -12.56
N LYS A 69 12.87 -5.49 -11.65
CA LYS A 69 13.52 -4.53 -10.74
C LYS A 69 14.12 -3.35 -11.53
N MET A 70 14.88 -3.64 -12.59
CA MET A 70 15.49 -2.61 -13.44
C MET A 70 14.45 -1.78 -14.20
N SER A 71 13.33 -2.38 -14.59
CA SER A 71 12.23 -1.64 -15.22
C SER A 71 11.58 -0.66 -14.25
N ILE A 72 11.40 -1.05 -12.98
CA ILE A 72 10.91 -0.18 -11.91
C ILE A 72 11.88 0.99 -11.69
N VAL A 73 13.18 0.71 -11.52
CA VAL A 73 14.21 1.74 -11.33
C VAL A 73 14.25 2.72 -12.50
N LYS A 74 14.18 2.21 -13.73
CA LYS A 74 14.12 3.04 -14.95
C LYS A 74 12.85 3.89 -15.03
N CYS A 75 11.73 3.42 -14.48
CA CYS A 75 10.50 4.21 -14.39
C CYS A 75 10.67 5.33 -13.36
N ILE A 76 11.15 5.00 -12.15
CA ILE A 76 11.39 5.95 -11.06
C ILE A 76 12.32 7.08 -11.51
N SER A 77 13.42 6.74 -12.22
CA SER A 77 14.39 7.74 -12.67
C SER A 77 13.86 8.78 -13.66
N ARG A 78 12.68 8.55 -14.25
CA ARG A 78 12.01 9.52 -15.15
C ARG A 78 11.22 10.59 -14.41
N PHE A 79 10.96 10.42 -13.11
CA PHE A 79 10.15 11.32 -12.30
C PHE A 79 10.98 11.97 -11.18
N LEU A 80 11.79 12.96 -11.55
CA LEU A 80 12.74 13.61 -10.64
C LEU A 80 12.08 14.50 -9.57
N ASP A 81 10.80 14.82 -9.77
CA ASP A 81 9.94 15.67 -8.94
C ASP A 81 9.01 14.87 -8.01
N ILE A 82 9.18 13.55 -7.95
CA ILE A 82 8.43 12.65 -7.06
C ILE A 82 9.42 11.89 -6.17
N THR A 83 9.12 11.78 -4.88
CA THR A 83 9.86 10.90 -3.97
C THR A 83 9.27 9.50 -4.04
N PHE A 84 10.09 8.48 -4.26
CA PHE A 84 9.67 7.08 -4.23
C PHE A 84 10.22 6.40 -2.99
N VAL A 85 9.33 5.76 -2.23
CA VAL A 85 9.70 4.88 -1.11
C VAL A 85 9.39 3.46 -1.57
N TRP A 86 10.41 2.65 -1.82
CA TRP A 86 10.22 1.26 -2.21
C TRP A 86 10.52 0.34 -1.02
N LYS A 87 9.50 -0.39 -0.56
CA LYS A 87 9.67 -1.43 0.46
C LYS A 87 10.52 -2.56 -0.12
N TYR A 88 11.69 -2.76 0.47
CA TYR A 88 12.67 -3.77 0.07
C TYR A 88 13.11 -4.57 1.28
N GLU A 89 12.95 -5.89 1.24
CA GLU A 89 13.09 -6.74 2.42
C GLU A 89 14.54 -7.19 2.70
N GLN A 90 15.44 -7.11 1.72
CA GLN A 90 16.81 -7.60 1.84
C GLN A 90 17.81 -6.52 1.41
N ILE A 91 18.67 -6.09 2.34
CA ILE A 91 19.60 -4.97 2.13
C ILE A 91 20.79 -5.38 1.25
N ASP A 92 21.23 -6.65 1.38
CA ASP A 92 22.33 -7.23 0.63
C ASP A 92 21.80 -8.11 -0.52
N ASP A 93 21.12 -7.48 -1.48
CA ASP A 93 20.66 -8.15 -2.70
C ASP A 93 21.57 -7.74 -3.87
N GLU A 94 22.05 -8.73 -4.62
CA GLU A 94 23.03 -8.57 -5.71
C GLU A 94 22.40 -8.09 -7.03
#